data_AF-A0A967SGB3-F1
#
_entry.id   AF-A0A967SGB3-F1
#
_cell.length_a   1.000
_cell.length_b   1.000
_cell.length_c   1.000
_cell.angle_alpha   90.00
_cell.angle_beta   90.00
_cell.angle_gamma   90.00
#
_symmetry.space_group_name_H-M   'P 1'
#
loop_
_entity.id
_entity.type
_entity.pdbx_description
1 polymer ?
#
loop_
_entity_poly.entity_id
_entity_poly.type
_entity_poly.pdbx_seq_one_letter_code
_entity_poly.pdbx_strand_id
1 'polypeptide(L)' 'AKAGEAVVVTDRGRPVARLVPLEGGAALEGRLAELERAGLVRRPAAPLDLAVLDAERPADPEGRSLEAVLEERAEGW' A
#
# COMPACT_ATOMS: atom_id res chain seq x y z
N ALA A 1 -1.01 -21.67 4.72
CA ALA A 1 0.05 -20.75 5.15
C ALA A 1 -0.46 -19.94 6.33
N LYS A 2 0.25 -19.91 7.47
CA LYS A 2 -0.15 -19.15 8.66
C LYS A 2 0.21 -17.67 8.47
N ALA A 3 -0.63 -16.93 7.74
CA ALA A 3 -0.44 -15.51 7.51
C ALA A 3 -1.05 -14.71 8.67
N GLY A 4 -0.22 -14.24 9.60
CA GLY A 4 -0.63 -13.26 10.62
C GLY A 4 -0.67 -13.75 12.08
N GLU A 5 -0.14 -14.92 12.43
CA GLU A 5 -0.03 -15.31 13.85
C GLU A 5 1.32 -14.91 14.46
N ALA A 6 1.31 -14.47 15.72
CA ALA A 6 2.54 -14.16 16.45
C ALA A 6 3.32 -15.45 16.80
N VAL A 7 4.64 -15.43 16.63
CA VAL A 7 5.54 -16.54 16.90
C VAL A 7 6.50 -16.17 18.03
N VAL A 8 6.60 -17.01 19.06
CA VAL A 8 7.57 -16.82 20.16
C VAL A 8 8.86 -17.57 19.85
N VAL A 9 9.98 -16.87 19.84
CA VAL A 9 11.32 -17.44 19.70
C VAL A 9 11.85 -17.78 21.09
N THR A 10 12.22 -19.04 21.31
CA THR A 10 12.79 -19.51 22.58
C THR A 10 14.24 -19.92 22.42
N ASP A 11 15.07 -19.61 23.42
CA ASP A 11 16.39 -20.20 23.61
C ASP A 11 16.35 -21.07 24.87
N ARG A 12 16.65 -22.37 24.73
CA ARG A 12 16.64 -23.34 25.84
C ARG A 12 15.34 -23.33 26.67
N GLY A 13 14.19 -23.22 25.97
CA GLY A 13 12.88 -23.17 26.61
C GLY A 13 12.54 -21.83 27.29
N ARG A 14 13.43 -20.83 27.21
CA ARG A 14 13.16 -19.47 27.69
C ARG A 14 12.79 -18.56 26.51
N PRO A 15 11.66 -17.84 26.54
CA PRO A 15 11.31 -16.91 25.48
C PRO A 15 12.32 -15.76 25.45
N VAL A 16 12.94 -15.54 24.29
CA VAL A 16 13.95 -14.49 24.07
C VAL A 16 13.49 -13.42 23.09
N ALA A 17 12.53 -13.74 22.21
CA ALA A 17 11.92 -12.76 21.31
C ALA A 17 10.51 -13.18 20.91
N ARG A 18 9.75 -12.24 20.32
CA ARG A 18 8.45 -12.50 19.71
C ARG A 18 8.40 -11.83 18.34
N LEU A 19 8.12 -12.62 17.31
CA LEU A 19 7.79 -12.13 15.98
C LEU A 19 6.29 -11.88 15.95
N VAL A 20 5.89 -10.65 15.64
CA VAL A 20 4.48 -10.28 15.46
C VAL A 20 4.25 -9.85 14.02
N PRO A 21 3.04 -10.03 13.49
CA PRO A 21 2.66 -9.39 12.24
C PRO A 21 2.83 -7.88 12.34
N LEU A 22 3.26 -7.25 11.25
CA LEU A 22 3.19 -5.80 11.14
C LEU A 22 1.73 -5.42 10.87
N GLU A 23 1.12 -4.68 11.79
CA GLU A 23 -0.25 -4.19 11.64
C GLU A 23 -0.26 -2.69 11.29
N GLY A 24 -1.25 -2.29 10.49
CA GLY A 24 -1.57 -0.88 10.25
C GLY A 24 -0.41 -0.05 9.70
N GLY A 25 -0.17 1.11 10.31
CA GLY A 25 0.80 2.11 9.83
C GLY A 25 2.24 1.60 9.73
N ALA A 26 2.68 0.73 10.64
CA ALA A 26 4.06 0.21 10.64
C ALA A 26 4.33 -0.72 9.44
N ALA A 27 3.33 -1.50 9.02
CA ALA A 27 3.42 -2.31 7.80
C ALA A 27 3.49 -1.42 6.55
N LEU A 28 2.67 -0.36 6.54
CA LEU A 28 2.62 0.59 5.44
C LEU A 28 3.96 1.33 5.28
N GLU A 29 4.56 1.77 6.39
CA GLU A 29 5.86 2.44 6.43
C GLU A 29 6.99 1.55 5.88
N GLY A 30 7.00 0.27 6.26
CA GLY A 30 7.97 -0.70 5.75
C GLY A 30 7.88 -0.85 4.23
N ARG A 31 6.66 -1.04 3.72
CA ARG A 31 6.43 -1.13 2.27
C ARG A 31 6.78 0.17 1.53
N LEU A 32 6.45 1.33 2.11
CA LEU A 32 6.81 2.63 1.53
C LEU A 32 8.33 2.79 1.41
N ALA A 33 9.08 2.37 2.43
CA ALA A 33 10.54 2.42 2.46
C ALA A 33 11.17 1.48 1.41
N GLU A 34 10.58 0.31 1.18
CA GLU A 34 11.02 -0.61 0.11
C GLU A 34 10.81 -0.01 -1.28
N LEU A 35 9.63 0.56 -1.53
CA LEU A 35 9.31 1.20 -2.81
C LEU A 35 10.22 2.42 -3.08
N GLU A 36 10.52 3.21 -2.05
CA GLU A 36 11.44 4.35 -2.14
C GLU A 36 12.85 3.88 -2.49
N ARG A 37 13.36 2.83 -1.81
CA ARG A 37 14.68 2.25 -2.10
C ARG A 37 14.77 1.66 -3.51
N ALA A 38 13.67 1.09 -4.01
CA ALA A 38 13.58 0.57 -5.37
C ALA A 38 13.45 1.68 -6.43
N GLY A 39 13.27 2.95 -6.03
CA GLY A 39 13.06 4.06 -6.95
C GLY A 39 11.69 4.06 -7.62
N LEU A 40 10.73 3.28 -7.12
CA LEU A 40 9.38 3.16 -7.67
C LEU A 40 8.46 4.27 -7.17
N VAL A 41 8.77 4.87 -6.01
CA VAL A 41 8.03 6.00 -5.45
C VAL A 41 8.97 7.06 -4.89
N ARG A 42 8.45 8.27 -4.71
CA ARG A 42 9.10 9.36 -3.98
C ARG A 42 8.20 9.78 -2.81
N ARG A 43 8.79 10.07 -1.64
CA ARG A 43 8.03 10.62 -0.51
C ARG A 43 7.41 11.98 -0.85
N PRO A 44 6.22 12.30 -0.32
CA PRO A 44 5.64 13.61 -0.47
C PRO A 44 6.54 14.66 0.21
N ALA A 45 6.79 15.77 -0.49
CA ALA A 45 7.52 16.92 0.07
C ALA A 45 6.63 17.83 0.93
N ALA A 46 5.31 17.75 0.71
CA ALA A 46 4.29 18.49 1.44
C ALA A 46 2.99 17.68 1.47
N PRO A 47 2.09 17.96 2.43
CA PRO A 47 0.73 17.43 2.40
C PRO A 47 0.02 17.77 1.08
N LEU A 48 -0.81 16.87 0.59
CA LEU A 48 -1.67 17.13 -0.56
C LEU A 48 -2.75 18.14 -0.15
N ASP A 49 -2.84 19.26 -0.87
CA ASP A 49 -4.02 20.12 -0.77
C ASP A 49 -5.21 19.40 -1.40
N LEU A 50 -6.24 19.10 -0.61
CA LEU A 50 -7.39 18.34 -1.08
C LEU A 50 -8.29 19.17 -2.02
N ALA A 51 -8.16 20.49 -2.05
CA ALA A 51 -8.89 21.33 -3.00
C ALA A 51 -8.58 20.99 -4.47
N VAL A 52 -7.45 20.33 -4.74
CA VAL A 52 -7.12 19.82 -6.08
C VAL A 52 -8.14 18.79 -6.59
N LEU A 53 -8.85 18.12 -5.68
CA LEU A 53 -9.88 17.13 -6.03
C LEU A 53 -11.17 17.80 -6.53
N ASP A 54 -11.38 19.06 -6.16
CA ASP A 54 -12.53 19.87 -6.57
C ASP A 54 -12.26 20.67 -7.85
N ALA A 55 -11.02 20.65 -8.36
CA ALA A 55 -10.67 21.31 -9.60
C ALA A 55 -11.43 20.70 -10.80
N GLU A 56 -11.63 21.52 -11.83
CA GLU A 56 -12.24 21.06 -13.08
C GLU A 56 -11.40 19.90 -13.64
N ARG A 57 -12.07 18.78 -13.86
CA ARG A 57 -11.40 17.56 -14.31
C ARG A 57 -11.04 17.68 -15.79
N PRO A 58 -9.92 17.10 -16.24
CA PRO A 58 -9.64 16.98 -17.66
C PRO A 58 -10.83 16.35 -18.39
N ALA A 59 -11.19 16.92 -19.53
CA ALA A 59 -12.19 16.33 -20.39
C ALA A 59 -11.67 14.99 -20.95
N ASP A 60 -12.55 13.99 -20.99
CA ASP A 60 -12.31 12.70 -21.63
C ASP A 60 -13.41 12.46 -22.68
N PRO A 61 -13.34 13.16 -23.82
CA PRO A 61 -14.42 13.14 -24.80
C PRO A 61 -14.61 11.77 -25.45
N GLU A 62 -13.54 10.95 -25.54
CA GLU A 62 -13.62 9.58 -26.04
C GLU A 62 -14.01 8.56 -24.96
N GLY A 63 -14.10 8.96 -23.68
CA GLY A 63 -14.50 8.08 -22.58
C GLY A 63 -13.52 6.95 -22.26
N ARG A 64 -12.24 7.11 -22.59
CA ARG A 64 -11.22 6.04 -22.45
C ARG A 64 -10.98 5.63 -21.00
N SER A 65 -11.13 6.56 -20.07
CA SER A 65 -10.96 6.28 -18.63
C SER A 65 -12.03 5.31 -18.14
N LEU A 66 -13.27 5.46 -18.62
CA LEU A 66 -14.36 4.56 -18.27
C LEU A 66 -14.17 3.19 -18.94
N GLU A 67 -13.77 3.17 -20.22
CA GLU A 67 -13.45 1.95 -20.95
C GLU A 67 -12.42 1.09 -20.21
N ALA A 68 -11.29 1.67 -19.82
CA ALA A 68 -10.23 0.96 -19.09
C ALA A 68 -10.71 0.37 -17.76
N VAL A 69 -11.58 1.09 -17.05
CA VAL A 69 -12.17 0.60 -15.79
C VAL A 69 -13.19 -0.52 -16.02
N LEU A 70 -13.95 -0.48 -17.12
CA LEU A 70 -14.88 -1.55 -17.48
C LEU A 70 -14.14 -2.82 -17.92
N GLU A 71 -13.03 -2.67 -18.64
CA GLU A 71 -12.12 -3.76 -19.02
C GLU A 71 -11.54 -4.46 -17.79
N GLU A 72 -10.92 -3.70 -16.87
CA GLU A 72 -10.37 -4.23 -15.61
C GLU A 72 -11.40 -5.04 -14.81
N ARG A 73 -12.64 -4.54 -14.71
CA ARG A 73 -13.73 -5.26 -14.01
C ARG A 73 -14.23 -6.49 -14.74
N ALA A 74 -14.20 -6.48 -16.07
CA ALA A 74 -14.58 -7.64 -16.86
C ALA A 74 -13.54 -8.78 -16.70
N GLU A 75 -12.28 -8.45 -16.42
CA GLU A 75 -11.20 -9.41 -16.17
C GLU A 75 -11.25 -10.06 -14.77
N GLY A 76 -12.04 -9.54 -13.83
CA GLY A 76 -12.36 -10.20 -12.57
C GLY A 76 -11.30 -10.08 -11.47
N TRP A 77 -10.61 -8.93 -11.38
CA TRP A 77 -9.76 -8.57 -10.25
C TRP A 77 -10.55 -8.16 -8.99
#